data_AF-A0A8S7XW64-F1
#
_entry.id   AF-A0A8S7XW64-F1
#
_cell.length_a   1.000
_cell.length_b   1.000
_cell.length_c   1.000
_cell.angle_alpha   90.00
_cell.angle_beta   90.00
_cell.angle_gamma   90.00
#
_symmetry.space_group_name_H-M   'P 1'
#
loop_
_entity.id
_entity.type
_entity.pdbx_description
1 polymer ?
#
loop_
_entity_poly.entity_id
_entity_poly.type
_entity_poly.pdbx_seq_one_letter_code
_entity_poly.pdbx_strand_id
1 'polypeptide(L)'
;MYHCDHRGLPLALISKEGTTEWCAEYDEWGNLLNEENPHQLQQLIRLPGQQYDEESGLYYNRHRYYDPLQGRYITQDPIGLKGGWNLYTYPLSPVNSMDPLGLYEFKSKNIDDIGIFALAMCNGESINENKEYGGLICKKQGEYFPMNPISSNDNDSVDLRNIKCPEGSERVGDYHTHGFYSDDKGNKVTKENDVYDSLNFSSKDLTNSYMNGMGKKEYSSYLGTPNNTYLKYNPKAKGNGVTIIRQGSN
;
A
#
# COMPACT_ATOMS: atom_id res chain seq x y z
N MET A 1 -9.23 -34.82 -13.34
CA MET A 1 -9.15 -34.13 -12.04
C MET A 1 -7.79 -33.48 -11.92
N TYR A 2 -7.72 -32.23 -11.48
CA TYR A 2 -6.45 -31.58 -11.20
C TYR A 2 -5.95 -31.98 -9.81
N HIS A 3 -4.69 -32.38 -9.74
CA HIS A 3 -3.93 -32.44 -8.50
C HIS A 3 -3.06 -31.21 -8.41
N CYS A 4 -3.21 -30.45 -7.32
CA CYS A 4 -2.44 -29.26 -7.06
C CYS A 4 -1.48 -29.47 -5.89
N ASP A 5 -0.43 -28.66 -5.84
CA ASP A 5 0.40 -28.53 -4.65
C ASP A 5 -0.31 -27.70 -3.55
N HIS A 6 0.38 -27.49 -2.42
CA HIS A 6 -0.14 -26.74 -1.29
C HIS A 6 -0.37 -25.23 -1.56
N ARG A 7 0.19 -24.69 -2.66
CA ARG A 7 -0.03 -23.31 -3.13
C ARG A 7 -1.19 -23.21 -4.11
N GLY A 8 -1.81 -24.35 -4.47
CA GLY A 8 -2.88 -24.42 -5.47
C GLY A 8 -2.37 -24.47 -6.91
N LEU A 9 -1.07 -24.66 -7.14
CA LEU A 9 -0.48 -24.79 -8.47
C LEU A 9 -0.77 -26.19 -9.03
N PRO A 10 -1.37 -26.34 -10.22
CA PRO A 10 -1.64 -27.65 -10.81
C PRO A 10 -0.33 -28.41 -11.10
N LEU A 11 -0.18 -29.61 -10.54
CA LEU A 11 0.96 -30.50 -10.78
C LEU A 11 0.63 -31.63 -11.74
N ALA A 12 -0.62 -32.09 -11.77
CA ALA A 12 -1.04 -33.16 -12.66
C ALA A 12 -2.52 -33.08 -13.03
N LEU A 13 -2.85 -33.59 -14.21
CA LEU A 13 -4.21 -33.83 -14.67
C LEU A 13 -4.41 -35.34 -14.81
N ILE A 14 -5.32 -35.88 -13.99
CA ILE A 14 -5.64 -37.31 -13.98
C ILE A 14 -6.95 -37.56 -14.72
N SER A 15 -6.97 -38.55 -15.61
CA SER A 15 -8.18 -38.99 -16.33
C SER A 15 -9.22 -39.60 -15.38
N LYS A 16 -10.38 -40.00 -15.92
CA LYS A 16 -11.39 -40.72 -15.11
C LYS A 16 -10.95 -42.15 -14.81
N GLU A 17 -10.07 -42.68 -15.63
CA GLU A 17 -9.51 -44.03 -15.60
C GLU A 17 -8.27 -44.12 -14.68
N GLY A 18 -7.81 -42.98 -14.15
CA GLY A 18 -6.66 -42.92 -13.22
C GLY A 18 -5.30 -42.76 -13.91
N THR A 19 -5.27 -42.50 -15.22
CA THR A 19 -4.04 -42.22 -15.97
C THR A 19 -3.61 -40.76 -15.82
N THR A 20 -2.31 -40.49 -15.75
CA THR A 20 -1.77 -39.13 -15.81
C THR A 20 -1.72 -38.67 -17.26
N GLU A 21 -2.57 -37.69 -17.60
CA GLU A 21 -2.68 -37.14 -18.96
C GLU A 21 -1.71 -35.95 -19.17
N TRP A 22 -1.33 -35.29 -18.08
CA TRP A 22 -0.40 -34.17 -18.04
C TRP A 22 0.20 -34.06 -16.64
N CYS A 23 1.48 -33.75 -16.52
CA CYS A 23 2.09 -33.30 -15.27
C CYS A 23 3.20 -32.29 -15.49
N ALA A 24 3.51 -31.53 -14.45
CA ALA A 24 4.54 -30.51 -14.47
C ALA A 24 5.18 -30.29 -13.10
N GLU A 25 6.43 -29.83 -13.14
CA GLU A 25 7.20 -29.41 -11.97
C GLU A 25 7.45 -27.91 -12.05
N TYR A 26 7.36 -27.23 -10.91
CA TYR A 26 7.51 -25.79 -10.82
C TYR A 26 8.38 -25.40 -9.63
N ASP A 27 9.07 -24.26 -9.76
CA ASP A 27 9.76 -23.64 -8.63
C ASP A 27 8.80 -22.89 -7.68
N GLU A 28 9.35 -22.19 -6.68
CA GLU A 28 8.59 -21.45 -5.67
C GLU A 28 7.79 -20.28 -6.23
N TRP A 29 8.21 -19.74 -7.38
CA TRP A 29 7.62 -18.58 -8.06
C TRP A 29 6.70 -18.97 -9.21
N GLY A 30 6.58 -20.26 -9.50
CA GLY A 30 5.69 -20.81 -10.52
C GLY A 30 6.35 -20.92 -11.90
N ASN A 31 7.68 -20.81 -12.02
CA ASN A 31 8.37 -21.11 -13.27
C ASN A 31 8.24 -22.60 -13.57
N LEU A 32 7.85 -22.93 -14.80
CA LEU A 32 7.78 -24.31 -15.28
C LEU A 32 9.21 -24.85 -15.46
N LEU A 33 9.57 -25.87 -14.69
CA LEU A 33 10.88 -26.52 -14.72
C LEU A 33 10.90 -27.73 -15.63
N ASN A 34 9.84 -28.54 -15.57
CA ASN A 34 9.67 -29.73 -16.39
C ASN A 34 8.18 -29.97 -16.67
N GLU A 35 7.89 -30.59 -17.81
CA GLU A 35 6.52 -30.90 -18.25
C GLU A 35 6.49 -32.24 -18.98
N GLU A 36 5.57 -33.13 -18.58
CA GLU A 36 5.17 -34.30 -19.36
C GLU A 36 3.77 -34.08 -19.91
N ASN A 37 3.68 -33.91 -21.23
CA ASN A 37 2.42 -33.60 -21.92
C ASN A 37 2.26 -34.44 -23.20
N PRO A 38 2.08 -35.76 -23.08
CA PRO A 38 2.03 -36.68 -24.23
C PRO A 38 0.86 -36.39 -25.18
N HIS A 39 -0.18 -35.74 -24.69
CA HIS A 39 -1.40 -35.43 -25.44
C HIS A 39 -1.47 -33.96 -25.93
N GLN A 40 -0.39 -33.18 -25.75
CA GLN A 40 -0.32 -31.77 -26.15
C GLN A 40 -1.51 -30.93 -25.64
N LEU A 41 -1.91 -31.20 -24.40
CA LEU A 41 -3.00 -30.51 -23.74
C LEU A 41 -2.62 -29.07 -23.45
N GLN A 42 -3.52 -28.14 -23.73
CA GLN A 42 -3.30 -26.75 -23.37
C GLN A 42 -3.47 -26.57 -21.86
N GLN A 43 -2.36 -26.31 -21.15
CA GLN A 43 -2.37 -26.00 -19.72
C GLN A 43 -1.96 -24.55 -19.44
N LEU A 44 -2.96 -23.68 -19.31
CA LEU A 44 -2.75 -22.26 -19.04
C LEU A 44 -2.77 -21.92 -17.56
N ILE A 45 -3.32 -22.77 -16.69
CA ILE A 45 -3.48 -22.43 -15.27
C ILE A 45 -2.10 -22.39 -14.60
N ARG A 46 -1.87 -21.35 -13.78
CA ARG A 46 -0.65 -21.16 -12.97
C ARG A 46 -1.02 -21.01 -11.50
N LEU A 47 -0.31 -20.19 -10.73
CA LEU A 47 -0.66 -19.90 -9.33
C LEU A 47 -2.10 -19.36 -9.25
N PRO A 48 -2.75 -19.37 -8.08
CA PRO A 48 -4.15 -18.98 -7.95
C PRO A 48 -4.46 -17.62 -8.58
N GLY A 49 -5.48 -17.61 -9.46
CA GLY A 49 -5.89 -16.43 -10.22
C GLY A 49 -5.12 -16.19 -11.52
N GLN A 50 -4.05 -16.95 -11.78
CA GLN A 50 -3.13 -16.71 -12.88
C GLN A 50 -3.37 -17.64 -14.08
N GLN A 51 -3.20 -17.08 -15.28
CA GLN A 51 -3.18 -17.80 -16.55
C GLN A 51 -1.94 -17.42 -17.35
N TYR A 52 -1.25 -18.42 -17.92
CA TYR A 52 -0.14 -18.19 -18.83
C TYR A 52 -0.62 -17.53 -20.11
N ASP A 53 0.03 -16.43 -20.45
CA ASP A 53 -0.13 -15.71 -21.71
C ASP A 53 1.09 -15.99 -22.58
N GLU A 54 0.89 -16.76 -23.65
CA GLU A 54 1.96 -17.18 -24.55
C GLU A 54 2.59 -16.03 -25.33
N GLU A 55 1.82 -14.97 -25.64
CA GLU A 55 2.32 -13.84 -26.42
C GLU A 55 3.37 -13.04 -25.63
N SER A 56 3.14 -12.86 -24.34
CA SER A 56 4.04 -12.11 -23.45
C SER A 56 5.03 -12.99 -22.70
N GLY A 57 4.75 -14.28 -22.55
CA GLY A 57 5.48 -15.18 -21.65
C GLY A 57 5.20 -14.92 -20.15
N LEU A 58 4.24 -14.04 -19.83
CA LEU A 58 3.90 -13.62 -18.48
C LEU A 58 2.63 -14.33 -17.99
N TYR A 59 2.35 -14.22 -16.69
CA TYR A 59 1.16 -14.80 -16.09
C TYR A 59 0.13 -13.70 -15.83
N TYR A 60 -0.93 -13.69 -16.64
CA TYR A 60 -2.06 -12.78 -16.47
C TYR A 60 -2.82 -13.10 -15.18
N ASN A 61 -2.91 -12.14 -14.27
CA ASN A 61 -3.59 -12.24 -12.99
C ASN A 61 -4.59 -11.09 -12.83
N ARG A 62 -5.64 -11.11 -13.66
CA ARG A 62 -6.76 -10.16 -13.69
C ARG A 62 -6.31 -8.70 -13.84
N HIS A 63 -5.92 -8.05 -12.74
CA HIS A 63 -5.53 -6.64 -12.71
C HIS A 63 -4.07 -6.41 -13.10
N ARG A 64 -3.22 -7.46 -13.05
CA ARG A 64 -1.78 -7.34 -13.28
C ARG A 64 -1.21 -8.53 -14.04
N TYR A 65 -0.05 -8.31 -14.65
CA TYR A 65 0.79 -9.38 -15.19
C TYR A 65 1.92 -9.68 -14.21
N TYR A 66 2.12 -10.96 -13.93
CA TYR A 66 3.16 -11.49 -13.05
C TYR A 66 4.30 -12.10 -13.87
N ASP A 67 5.53 -11.74 -13.53
CA ASP A 67 6.74 -12.33 -14.08
C ASP A 67 7.31 -13.35 -13.09
N PRO A 68 7.22 -14.66 -13.38
CA PRO A 68 7.72 -15.70 -12.48
C PRO A 68 9.25 -15.70 -12.39
N LEU A 69 9.99 -15.21 -13.39
CA LEU A 69 11.46 -15.13 -13.33
C LEU A 69 11.93 -14.09 -12.31
N GLN A 70 11.15 -13.03 -12.14
CA GLN A 70 11.43 -11.96 -11.17
C GLN A 70 10.68 -12.15 -9.84
N GLY A 71 9.73 -13.08 -9.77
CA GLY A 71 8.89 -13.30 -8.59
C GLY A 71 8.00 -12.10 -8.24
N ARG A 72 7.57 -11.29 -9.22
CA ARG A 72 6.83 -10.03 -8.97
C ARG A 72 5.92 -9.62 -10.12
N TYR A 73 5.00 -8.70 -9.85
CA TYR A 73 4.22 -8.03 -10.89
C TYR A 73 5.07 -7.06 -11.69
N ILE A 74 4.73 -6.88 -12.97
CA ILE A 74 5.44 -5.95 -13.87
C ILE A 74 4.83 -4.54 -13.90
N THR A 75 3.65 -4.36 -13.30
CA THR A 75 2.97 -3.07 -13.15
C THR A 75 2.72 -2.76 -11.68
N GLN A 76 2.64 -1.47 -11.34
CA GLN A 76 2.31 -1.03 -9.99
C GLN A 76 0.91 -1.49 -9.58
N ASP A 77 0.73 -1.79 -8.29
CA ASP A 77 -0.56 -2.20 -7.72
C ASP A 77 -1.62 -1.10 -7.94
N PRO A 78 -2.73 -1.40 -8.65
CA PRO A 78 -3.80 -0.42 -8.88
C PRO A 78 -4.45 0.12 -7.60
N ILE A 79 -4.37 -0.61 -6.48
CA ILE A 79 -4.86 -0.12 -5.18
C ILE A 79 -3.85 0.78 -4.45
N GLY A 80 -2.70 1.07 -5.07
CA GLY A 80 -1.72 2.07 -4.62
C GLY A 80 -1.10 1.72 -3.28
N LEU A 81 -1.15 2.65 -2.32
CA LEU A 81 -0.56 2.46 -0.99
C LEU A 81 -1.19 1.29 -0.23
N LYS A 82 -2.45 0.94 -0.53
CA LYS A 82 -3.02 -0.28 0.04
C LYS A 82 -2.23 -1.53 -0.37
N GLY A 83 -1.52 -1.51 -1.50
CA GLY A 83 -0.57 -2.52 -1.98
C GLY A 83 0.65 -2.77 -1.08
N GLY A 84 0.96 -1.82 -0.18
CA GLY A 84 2.16 -1.85 0.65
C GLY A 84 3.36 -1.11 0.04
N TRP A 85 4.54 -1.32 0.64
CA TRP A 85 5.78 -0.61 0.31
C TRP A 85 6.30 -0.84 -1.11
N ASN A 86 6.15 -2.06 -1.60
CA ASN A 86 6.59 -2.41 -2.93
C ASN A 86 5.36 -2.66 -3.81
N LEU A 87 5.08 -1.68 -4.66
CA LEU A 87 3.92 -1.68 -5.56
C LEU A 87 3.95 -2.83 -6.59
N TYR A 88 5.07 -3.53 -6.71
CA TYR A 88 5.23 -4.66 -7.64
C TYR A 88 5.15 -6.02 -6.94
N THR A 89 4.96 -6.06 -5.62
CA THR A 89 5.04 -7.30 -4.85
C THR A 89 3.92 -8.28 -5.21
N TYR A 90 4.33 -9.49 -5.59
CA TYR A 90 3.54 -10.70 -5.31
C TYR A 90 3.88 -11.16 -3.88
N PRO A 91 2.93 -11.69 -3.08
CA PRO A 91 3.17 -11.94 -1.65
C PRO A 91 4.48 -12.70 -1.37
N LEU A 92 5.29 -12.17 -0.44
CA LEU A 92 6.64 -12.67 -0.11
C LEU A 92 6.69 -14.12 0.35
N SER A 93 5.54 -14.68 0.74
CA SER A 93 5.41 -16.09 1.07
C SER A 93 4.25 -16.68 0.27
N PRO A 94 4.49 -17.19 -0.95
CA PRO A 94 3.45 -17.77 -1.81
C PRO A 94 2.74 -18.98 -1.18
N VAL A 95 3.36 -19.56 -0.14
CA VAL A 95 2.84 -20.65 0.68
C VAL A 95 1.80 -20.16 1.68
N ASN A 96 2.08 -19.04 2.35
CA ASN A 96 1.23 -18.53 3.43
C ASN A 96 0.21 -17.49 2.94
N SER A 97 0.49 -16.88 1.79
CA SER A 97 -0.28 -15.78 1.23
C SER A 97 -0.36 -15.95 -0.29
N MET A 98 -1.55 -15.79 -0.83
CA MET A 98 -1.82 -15.85 -2.26
C MET A 98 -2.49 -14.55 -2.68
N ASP A 99 -2.35 -14.15 -3.96
CA ASP A 99 -3.04 -13.00 -4.53
C ASP A 99 -3.91 -13.41 -5.74
N PRO A 100 -5.12 -13.98 -5.49
CA PRO A 100 -6.01 -14.45 -6.55
C PRO A 100 -6.66 -13.35 -7.39
N LEU A 101 -6.54 -12.10 -6.94
CA LEU A 101 -7.11 -10.94 -7.60
C LEU A 101 -6.06 -10.11 -8.33
N GLY A 102 -4.77 -10.32 -8.05
CA GLY A 102 -3.76 -9.37 -8.44
C GLY A 102 -3.87 -8.06 -7.67
N LEU A 103 -4.38 -8.08 -6.43
CA LEU A 103 -4.45 -6.97 -5.48
C LEU A 103 -4.12 -7.49 -4.08
N TYR A 104 -3.01 -7.04 -3.50
CA TYR A 104 -2.59 -7.42 -2.15
C TYR A 104 -2.80 -6.25 -1.19
N GLU A 105 -3.53 -6.43 -0.09
CA GLU A 105 -3.73 -5.35 0.89
C GLU A 105 -2.72 -5.44 2.04
N PHE A 106 -1.79 -4.48 2.12
CA PHE A 106 -0.98 -4.21 3.28
C PHE A 106 -1.83 -3.68 4.44
N LYS A 107 -1.87 -4.47 5.51
CA LYS A 107 -2.62 -4.18 6.73
C LYS A 107 -1.70 -4.34 7.94
N SER A 108 -1.95 -3.58 9.00
CA SER A 108 -1.31 -3.77 10.31
C SER A 108 -2.35 -3.78 11.42
N LYS A 109 -2.04 -4.42 12.54
CA LYS A 109 -2.80 -4.30 13.80
C LYS A 109 -2.45 -3.02 14.58
N ASN A 110 -1.43 -2.28 14.15
CA ASN A 110 -1.01 -1.02 14.75
C ASN A 110 -1.22 0.12 13.75
N ILE A 111 -1.98 1.14 14.17
CA ILE A 111 -2.26 2.33 13.36
C ILE A 111 -1.00 3.15 13.06
N ASP A 112 -0.02 3.14 13.96
CA ASP A 112 1.21 3.94 13.80
C ASP A 112 2.07 3.41 12.65
N ASP A 113 2.12 2.09 12.43
CA ASP A 113 2.80 1.48 11.30
C ASP A 113 2.21 1.98 9.98
N ILE A 114 0.88 2.10 9.92
CA ILE A 114 0.15 2.59 8.75
C ILE A 114 0.37 4.09 8.54
N GLY A 115 0.38 4.88 9.60
CA GLY A 115 0.68 6.31 9.52
C GLY A 115 2.11 6.56 9.01
N ILE A 116 3.11 5.86 9.56
CA ILE A 116 4.50 5.96 9.12
C ILE A 116 4.65 5.53 7.66
N PHE A 117 4.02 4.42 7.29
CA PHE A 117 4.04 3.91 5.92
C PHE A 117 3.42 4.92 4.95
N ALA A 118 2.23 5.42 5.24
CA ALA A 118 1.54 6.38 4.39
C ALA A 118 2.36 7.66 4.17
N LEU A 119 2.93 8.21 5.24
CA LEU A 119 3.83 9.37 5.17
C LEU A 119 5.07 9.06 4.34
N ALA A 120 5.74 7.93 4.59
CA ALA A 120 6.96 7.59 3.87
C ALA A 120 6.77 7.46 2.35
N MET A 121 5.59 7.08 1.92
CA MET A 121 5.29 6.90 0.50
C MET A 121 5.06 8.22 -0.25
N CYS A 122 4.59 9.28 0.41
CA CYS A 122 4.32 10.57 -0.25
C CYS A 122 5.22 11.73 0.20
N ASN A 123 5.96 11.61 1.30
CA ASN A 123 6.77 12.72 1.84
C ASN A 123 7.86 13.17 0.86
N GLY A 124 8.48 12.24 0.12
CA GLY A 124 9.51 12.57 -0.87
C GLY A 124 8.96 13.43 -2.01
N GLU A 125 7.82 13.05 -2.58
CA GLU A 125 7.13 13.83 -3.62
C GLU A 125 6.65 15.17 -3.08
N SER A 126 6.06 15.19 -1.89
CA SER A 126 5.62 16.39 -1.20
C SER A 126 6.74 17.43 -1.05
N ILE A 127 7.92 17.00 -0.60
CA ILE A 127 9.10 17.87 -0.48
C ILE A 127 9.57 18.32 -1.86
N ASN A 128 9.60 17.44 -2.85
CA ASN A 128 10.10 17.76 -4.19
C ASN A 128 9.22 18.79 -4.91
N GLU A 129 7.89 18.66 -4.76
CA GLU A 129 6.90 19.50 -5.43
C GLU A 129 6.48 20.73 -4.60
N ASN A 130 6.95 20.84 -3.37
CA ASN A 130 6.46 21.80 -2.37
C ASN A 130 4.94 21.77 -2.17
N LYS A 131 4.37 20.56 -2.16
CA LYS A 131 2.93 20.36 -2.19
C LYS A 131 2.50 19.51 -1.01
N GLU A 132 1.41 19.86 -0.35
CA GLU A 132 0.84 19.03 0.71
C GLU A 132 0.13 17.82 0.09
N TYR A 133 0.48 16.63 0.57
CA TYR A 133 -0.22 15.38 0.27
C TYR A 133 -0.88 14.90 1.55
N GLY A 134 -2.08 14.32 1.45
CA GLY A 134 -2.76 13.77 2.60
C GLY A 134 -3.79 12.73 2.24
N GLY A 135 -4.17 11.93 3.23
CA GLY A 135 -5.11 10.82 3.05
C GLY A 135 -5.70 10.33 4.37
N LEU A 136 -6.63 9.39 4.26
CA LEU A 136 -7.29 8.78 5.41
C LEU A 136 -6.59 7.49 5.84
N ILE A 137 -6.71 7.16 7.13
CA ILE A 137 -6.45 5.84 7.66
C ILE A 137 -7.77 5.20 8.07
N CYS A 138 -8.01 4.00 7.58
CA CYS A 138 -9.25 3.26 7.76
C CYS A 138 -8.99 1.98 8.55
N LYS A 139 -10.03 1.49 9.24
CA LYS A 139 -10.00 0.24 10.00
C LYS A 139 -11.10 -0.70 9.54
N LYS A 140 -10.76 -1.97 9.29
CA LYS A 140 -11.73 -3.04 8.97
C LYS A 140 -11.33 -4.29 9.71
N GLN A 141 -12.28 -4.91 10.41
CA GLN A 141 -12.08 -6.18 11.13
C GLN A 141 -10.86 -6.19 12.08
N GLY A 142 -10.55 -5.04 12.70
CA GLY A 142 -9.43 -4.93 13.65
C GLY A 142 -8.09 -4.57 13.04
N GLU A 143 -7.99 -4.47 11.72
CA GLU A 143 -6.77 -4.11 11.00
C GLU A 143 -6.89 -2.73 10.34
N TYR A 144 -5.76 -2.04 10.24
CA TYR A 144 -5.63 -0.68 9.73
C TYR A 144 -5.00 -0.69 8.33
N PHE A 145 -5.41 0.25 7.47
CA PHE A 145 -4.84 0.45 6.13
C PHE A 145 -4.97 1.92 5.71
N PRO A 146 -4.04 2.44 4.88
CA PRO A 146 -4.13 3.81 4.38
C PRO A 146 -5.00 3.87 3.12
N MET A 147 -5.56 5.04 2.84
CA MET A 147 -6.06 5.39 1.51
C MET A 147 -4.91 5.99 0.68
N ASN A 148 -5.09 6.10 -0.63
CA ASN A 148 -4.11 6.80 -1.47
C ASN A 148 -4.10 8.29 -1.13
N PRO A 149 -2.92 8.95 -1.18
CA PRO A 149 -2.83 10.37 -0.92
C PRO A 149 -3.50 11.14 -2.05
N ILE A 150 -4.11 12.25 -1.70
CA ILE A 150 -4.51 13.31 -2.62
C ILE A 150 -3.67 14.54 -2.30
N SER A 151 -3.48 15.41 -3.29
CA SER A 151 -2.79 16.68 -3.10
C SER A 151 -3.69 17.85 -3.47
N SER A 152 -3.55 18.97 -2.77
CA SER A 152 -4.26 20.21 -3.08
C SER A 152 -3.49 21.02 -4.11
N ASN A 153 -4.15 21.56 -5.14
CA ASN A 153 -3.50 22.44 -6.12
C ASN A 153 -3.20 23.84 -5.58
N ASP A 154 -3.84 24.20 -4.48
CA ASP A 154 -3.55 25.42 -3.73
C ASP A 154 -2.61 25.04 -2.58
N ASN A 155 -1.65 25.90 -2.22
CA ASN A 155 -0.68 25.72 -1.12
C ASN A 155 -1.34 25.60 0.29
N ASP A 156 -2.64 25.34 0.34
CA ASP A 156 -3.48 25.13 1.51
C ASP A 156 -3.58 23.63 1.87
N SER A 157 -3.99 23.40 3.13
CA SER A 157 -4.22 22.07 3.69
C SER A 157 -5.11 21.18 2.82
N VAL A 158 -4.79 19.89 2.74
CA VAL A 158 -5.53 18.89 1.97
C VAL A 158 -6.94 18.66 2.56
N ASP A 159 -7.98 18.86 1.73
CA ASP A 159 -9.37 18.66 2.15
C ASP A 159 -9.81 17.19 2.09
N LEU A 160 -9.86 16.56 3.25
CA LEU A 160 -10.27 15.16 3.41
C LEU A 160 -11.74 14.99 3.79
N ARG A 161 -12.57 16.05 3.84
CA ARG A 161 -13.95 16.00 4.37
C ARG A 161 -14.88 15.11 3.56
N ASN A 162 -14.71 15.11 2.24
CA ASN A 162 -15.56 14.35 1.31
C ASN A 162 -15.00 12.95 0.98
N ILE A 163 -13.79 12.64 1.44
CA ILE A 163 -13.18 11.33 1.24
C ILE A 163 -13.81 10.34 2.23
N LYS A 164 -14.21 9.16 1.74
CA LYS A 164 -14.83 8.11 2.54
C LYS A 164 -13.95 6.86 2.53
N CYS A 165 -13.82 6.25 3.70
CA CYS A 165 -13.27 4.90 3.80
C CYS A 165 -14.13 3.90 3.01
N PRO A 166 -13.54 2.81 2.50
CA PRO A 166 -14.27 1.75 1.80
C PRO A 166 -15.44 1.18 2.61
N GLU A 167 -16.40 0.57 1.93
CA GLU A 167 -17.57 -0.02 2.58
C GLU A 167 -17.17 -1.07 3.64
N GLY A 168 -17.86 -0.99 4.79
CA GLY A 168 -17.58 -1.83 5.95
C GLY A 168 -16.27 -1.49 6.68
N SER A 169 -15.71 -0.30 6.47
CA SER A 169 -14.55 0.21 7.21
C SER A 169 -14.80 1.58 7.83
N GLU A 170 -14.07 1.88 8.90
CA GLU A 170 -14.23 3.09 9.70
C GLU A 170 -13.02 4.02 9.52
N ARG A 171 -13.27 5.34 9.38
CA ARG A 171 -12.20 6.35 9.40
C ARG A 171 -11.68 6.49 10.82
N VAL A 172 -10.42 6.11 11.06
CA VAL A 172 -9.76 6.13 12.38
C VAL A 172 -8.53 7.02 12.43
N GLY A 173 -8.17 7.65 11.33
CA GLY A 173 -7.10 8.63 11.30
C GLY A 173 -7.00 9.36 9.98
N ASP A 174 -6.04 10.27 9.92
CA ASP A 174 -5.59 10.94 8.71
C ASP A 174 -4.07 11.11 8.75
N TYR A 175 -3.47 11.37 7.60
CA TYR A 175 -2.07 11.73 7.49
C TYR A 175 -1.93 12.86 6.48
N HIS A 176 -0.92 13.70 6.65
CA HIS A 176 -0.52 14.71 5.67
C HIS A 176 0.99 15.00 5.75
N THR A 177 1.53 15.67 4.73
CA THR A 177 2.95 15.98 4.62
C THR A 177 3.17 17.46 4.30
N HIS A 178 4.16 18.08 4.93
CA HIS A 178 4.59 19.42 4.56
C HIS A 178 5.69 19.36 3.49
N GLY A 179 5.63 20.32 2.56
CA GLY A 179 6.65 20.54 1.53
C GLY A 179 7.97 21.04 2.08
N PHE A 180 8.82 21.61 1.21
CA PHE A 180 10.08 22.19 1.68
C PHE A 180 9.86 23.50 2.45
N TYR A 181 10.85 23.89 3.26
CA TYR A 181 10.86 25.19 3.94
C TYR A 181 10.71 26.32 2.93
N SER A 182 9.72 27.19 3.11
CA SER A 182 9.33 28.19 2.12
C SER A 182 9.13 29.58 2.71
N ASP A 183 9.44 30.62 1.93
CA ASP A 183 9.03 32.00 2.22
C ASP A 183 7.56 32.25 1.85
N ASP A 184 7.05 33.46 2.10
CA ASP A 184 5.68 33.88 1.79
C ASP A 184 5.34 33.88 0.29
N LYS A 185 6.34 33.71 -0.58
CA LYS A 185 6.20 33.60 -2.04
C LYS A 185 6.37 32.17 -2.55
N GLY A 186 6.58 31.20 -1.65
CA GLY A 186 6.80 29.79 -1.99
C GLY A 186 8.21 29.46 -2.47
N ASN A 187 9.18 30.37 -2.30
CA ASN A 187 10.57 30.08 -2.63
C ASN A 187 11.22 29.25 -1.52
N LYS A 188 12.07 28.32 -1.92
CA LYS A 188 12.81 27.48 -0.97
C LYS A 188 13.77 28.31 -0.12
N VAL A 189 13.71 28.11 1.20
CA VAL A 189 14.55 28.78 2.20
C VAL A 189 15.18 27.80 3.18
N THR A 190 15.97 28.29 4.14
CA THR A 190 16.46 27.48 5.26
C THR A 190 15.36 27.33 6.32
N LYS A 191 15.51 26.34 7.21
CA LYS A 191 14.58 26.10 8.33
C LYS A 191 14.32 27.36 9.16
N GLU A 192 15.34 28.18 9.40
CA GLU A 192 15.25 29.37 10.25
C GLU A 192 14.41 30.48 9.61
N ASN A 193 14.22 30.42 8.29
CA ASN A 193 13.49 31.40 7.50
C ASN A 193 12.14 30.87 7.01
N ASP A 194 11.75 29.67 7.44
CA ASP A 194 10.47 29.05 7.06
C ASP A 194 9.30 29.79 7.72
N VAL A 195 8.41 30.36 6.90
CA VAL A 195 7.29 31.14 7.43
C VAL A 195 6.06 30.29 7.75
N TYR A 196 6.04 29.03 7.32
CA TYR A 196 4.90 28.11 7.48
C TYR A 196 5.02 27.13 8.64
N ASP A 197 6.14 27.16 9.38
CA ASP A 197 6.43 26.21 10.47
C ASP A 197 6.25 24.75 10.03
N SER A 198 6.88 24.40 8.90
CA SER A 198 6.70 23.13 8.20
C SER A 198 7.11 21.89 9.03
N LEU A 199 7.71 22.09 10.21
CA LEU A 199 8.12 21.02 11.11
C LEU A 199 7.07 20.64 12.15
N ASN A 200 5.99 21.40 12.30
CA ASN A 200 5.00 21.19 13.34
C ASN A 200 3.59 21.19 12.76
N PHE A 201 2.65 20.59 13.49
CA PHE A 201 1.23 20.75 13.18
C PHE A 201 0.85 22.23 13.35
N SER A 202 0.27 22.82 12.33
CA SER A 202 -0.32 24.15 12.45
C SER A 202 -1.56 24.12 13.36
N SER A 203 -2.00 25.29 13.83
CA SER A 203 -3.25 25.40 14.60
C SER A 203 -4.46 24.89 13.81
N LYS A 204 -4.45 25.03 12.49
CA LYS A 204 -5.49 24.54 11.59
C LYS A 204 -5.49 23.00 11.56
N ASP A 205 -4.32 22.38 11.49
CA ASP A 205 -4.19 20.91 11.46
C ASP A 205 -4.68 20.28 12.75
N LEU A 206 -4.29 20.85 13.91
CA LEU A 206 -4.75 20.40 15.22
C LEU A 206 -6.27 20.53 15.35
N THR A 207 -6.84 21.65 14.91
CA THR A 207 -8.29 21.89 14.95
C THR A 207 -9.04 20.90 14.07
N ASN A 208 -8.58 20.71 12.82
CA ASN A 208 -9.17 19.77 11.88
C ASN A 208 -9.11 18.34 12.41
N SER A 209 -7.96 17.92 12.95
CA SER A 209 -7.78 16.59 13.53
C SER A 209 -8.71 16.36 14.72
N TYR A 210 -8.83 17.34 15.63
CA TYR A 210 -9.75 17.27 16.76
C TYR A 210 -11.21 17.11 16.30
N MET A 211 -11.64 17.90 15.33
CA MET A 211 -13.00 17.82 14.77
C MET A 211 -13.25 16.46 14.09
N ASN A 212 -12.28 15.96 13.33
CA ASN A 212 -12.39 14.66 12.65
C ASN A 212 -12.40 13.45 13.60
N GLY A 213 -11.77 13.60 14.78
CA GLY A 213 -11.74 12.60 15.84
C GLY A 213 -12.90 12.66 16.82
N MET A 214 -13.73 13.71 16.76
CA MET A 214 -14.84 13.91 17.68
C MET A 214 -15.85 12.74 17.61
N GLY A 215 -16.24 12.20 18.76
CA GLY A 215 -17.18 11.08 18.86
C GLY A 215 -16.62 9.71 18.46
N LYS A 216 -15.41 9.63 17.89
CA LYS A 216 -14.77 8.35 17.53
C LYS A 216 -14.11 7.71 18.73
N LYS A 217 -14.00 6.39 18.80
CA LYS A 217 -13.29 5.70 19.92
C LYS A 217 -11.80 6.00 19.90
N GLU A 218 -11.19 5.91 18.73
CA GLU A 218 -9.79 6.17 18.44
C GLU A 218 -9.68 7.15 17.27
N TYR A 219 -8.70 8.05 17.34
CA TYR A 219 -8.32 8.91 16.22
C TYR A 219 -6.85 9.32 16.35
N SER A 220 -6.10 9.29 15.25
CA SER A 220 -4.74 9.82 15.20
C SER A 220 -4.49 10.52 13.88
N SER A 221 -3.80 11.65 13.94
CA SER A 221 -3.33 12.39 12.78
C SER A 221 -1.81 12.27 12.69
N TYR A 222 -1.29 12.12 11.49
CA TYR A 222 0.14 11.94 11.23
C TYR A 222 0.65 13.05 10.33
N LEU A 223 1.83 13.58 10.65
CA LEU A 223 2.47 14.63 9.87
C LEU A 223 3.87 14.20 9.44
N GLY A 224 4.14 14.25 8.14
CA GLY A 224 5.47 14.14 7.54
C GLY A 224 6.08 15.51 7.30
N THR A 225 7.35 15.69 7.62
CA THR A 225 8.02 17.01 7.57
C THR A 225 9.19 17.02 6.59
N PRO A 226 9.66 18.20 6.13
CA PRO A 226 10.78 18.33 5.20
C PRO A 226 12.11 17.77 5.68
N ASN A 227 12.30 17.56 6.99
CA ASN A 227 13.51 16.91 7.52
C ASN A 227 13.34 15.40 7.74
N ASN A 228 12.30 14.78 7.15
CA ASN A 228 11.96 13.36 7.33
C ASN A 228 11.63 12.96 8.78
N THR A 229 11.25 13.91 9.64
CA THR A 229 10.66 13.61 10.96
C THR A 229 9.16 13.39 10.81
N TYR A 230 8.64 12.33 11.42
CA TYR A 230 7.20 12.04 11.44
C TYR A 230 6.64 12.25 12.83
N LEU A 231 5.54 12.98 12.87
CA LEU A 231 4.82 13.33 14.08
C LEU A 231 3.46 12.61 14.09
N LYS A 232 2.97 12.37 15.30
CA LYS A 232 1.62 11.91 15.57
C LYS A 232 0.94 12.90 16.49
N TYR A 233 -0.29 13.25 16.19
CA TYR A 233 -1.19 13.96 17.07
C TYR A 233 -2.36 13.06 17.48
N ASN A 234 -2.58 12.91 18.78
CA ASN A 234 -3.73 12.24 19.34
C ASN A 234 -4.63 13.29 20.03
N PRO A 235 -5.79 13.65 19.44
CA PRO A 235 -6.67 14.69 19.98
C PRO A 235 -7.30 14.33 21.33
N LYS A 236 -7.18 13.07 21.77
CA LYS A 236 -7.69 12.60 23.06
C LYS A 236 -6.61 12.44 24.13
N ALA A 237 -5.33 12.64 23.79
CA ALA A 237 -4.25 12.53 24.75
C ALA A 237 -4.30 13.68 25.77
N LYS A 238 -3.80 13.43 26.99
CA LYS A 238 -3.61 14.49 27.99
C LYS A 238 -2.37 15.31 27.62
N GLY A 239 -2.48 16.64 27.59
CA GLY A 239 -1.38 17.54 27.23
C GLY A 239 -1.43 18.00 25.76
N ASN A 240 -0.27 18.28 25.15
CA ASN A 240 -0.21 18.76 23.76
C ASN A 240 -0.64 17.69 22.72
N GLY A 241 -0.65 16.41 23.12
CA GLY A 241 -1.04 15.27 22.29
C GLY A 241 -0.14 14.98 21.09
N VAL A 242 0.97 15.71 20.92
CA VAL A 242 1.91 15.57 19.79
C VAL A 242 3.15 14.78 20.24
N THR A 243 3.52 13.77 19.46
CA THR A 243 4.69 12.91 19.71
C THR A 243 5.48 12.67 18.42
N ILE A 244 6.80 12.62 18.51
CA ILE A 244 7.65 12.14 17.40
C ILE A 244 7.58 10.61 17.34
N ILE A 245 7.24 10.07 16.17
CA ILE A 245 7.13 8.62 15.94
C ILE A 245 8.23 8.09 15.00
N ARG A 246 8.90 8.98 14.27
CA ARG A 246 10.10 8.69 13.50
C ARG A 246 10.95 9.95 13.43
N GLN A 247 12.24 9.85 13.73
CA GLN A 247 13.16 10.97 13.58
C GLN A 247 13.91 10.82 12.26
N GLY A 248 14.00 11.90 11.48
CA GLY A 248 14.84 11.93 10.29
C GLY A 248 16.32 11.87 10.67
N SER A 249 17.11 11.16 9.89
CA SER A 249 18.57 11.23 9.96
C SER A 249 19.01 12.56 9.33
N ASN A 250 19.87 13.31 10.03
CA ASN A 250 20.56 14.47 9.45
C ASN A 250 21.49 14.05 8.29
#